data_AF-A0AAV3U7Y3-F1
#
_entry.id   AF-A0AAV3U7Y3-F1
#
_cell.length_a   1.000
_cell.length_b   1.000
_cell.length_c   1.000
_cell.angle_alpha   90.00
_cell.angle_beta   90.00
_cell.angle_gamma   90.00
#
_symmetry.space_group_name_H-M   'P 1'
#
loop_
_entity.id
_entity.type
_entity.pdbx_description
1 polymer ?
#
loop_
_entity_poly.entity_id
_entity_poly.type
_entity_poly.pdbx_seq_one_letter_code
_entity_poly.pdbx_strand_id
1 'polypeptide(L)' 'MTATNLRGDYLTGRIIERLRRDPERLNYSGSTHVCAELAQRYGIADSDGKQPVSYREVWGAPENRFIKPKTIV' A
#
# COMPACT_ATOMS: atom_id res chain seq x y z
N MET A 1 11.06 28.51 15.74
CA MET A 1 9.70 27.99 15.48
C MET A 1 9.79 27.31 14.12
N THR A 2 9.84 25.98 14.01
CA THR A 2 8.70 25.08 14.21
C THR A 2 9.15 23.67 14.61
N ALA A 3 8.31 23.04 15.45
CA ALA A 3 8.28 21.65 15.89
C ALA A 3 9.19 20.66 15.12
N THR A 4 10.19 20.09 15.78
CA THR A 4 10.07 18.81 16.53
C THR A 4 9.98 17.62 15.59
N ASN A 5 10.99 16.76 15.70
CA ASN A 5 10.97 15.30 15.52
C ASN A 5 9.59 14.65 15.68
N LEU A 6 8.71 14.79 14.70
CA LEU A 6 7.48 14.03 14.59
C LEU A 6 7.78 12.83 13.70
N ARG A 7 8.25 11.75 14.34
CA ARG A 7 7.88 10.36 14.02
C ARG A 7 6.73 10.28 12.99
N GLY A 8 6.98 10.26 11.65
CA GLY A 8 5.84 10.40 10.74
C GLY A 8 6.03 10.54 9.22
N ASP A 9 7.19 10.33 8.61
CA ASP A 9 7.34 10.27 7.15
C ASP A 9 7.16 8.85 6.57
N TYR A 10 6.39 8.00 7.26
CA TYR A 10 6.18 6.62 6.84
C TYR A 10 5.33 6.54 5.56
N LEU A 11 5.95 6.06 4.48
CA LEU A 11 5.32 5.71 3.20
C LEU A 11 4.00 4.96 3.39
N THR A 12 3.97 3.98 4.29
CA THR A 12 2.78 3.17 4.61
C THR A 12 1.61 4.03 5.09
N GLY A 13 1.86 5.05 5.92
CA GLY A 13 0.81 5.95 6.40
C GLY A 13 0.17 6.73 5.27
N ARG A 14 0.99 7.26 4.35
CA ARG A 14 0.51 7.98 3.16
C ARG A 14 -0.27 7.08 2.20
N ILE A 15 0.15 5.83 2.04
CA ILE A 15 -0.57 4.83 1.24
C ILE A 15 -1.95 4.55 1.84
N ILE A 16 -2.04 4.31 3.16
CA ILE A 16 -3.32 4.03 3.84
C ILE A 16 -4.26 5.23 3.73
N GLU A 17 -3.73 6.45 3.88
CA GLU A 17 -4.49 7.70 3.70
C GLU A 17 -5.12 7.76 2.30
N ARG A 18 -4.35 7.47 1.26
CA ARG A 18 -4.82 7.49 -0.13
C ARG A 18 -5.79 6.35 -0.43
N LEU A 19 -5.50 5.14 0.03
CA LEU A 19 -6.35 3.96 -0.11
C LEU A 19 -7.72 4.18 0.57
N ARG A 20 -7.75 4.82 1.74
CA ARG A 20 -9.01 5.14 2.44
C ARG A 20 -9.93 6.02 1.57
N ARG A 21 -9.36 6.94 0.79
CA ARG A 21 -10.11 7.85 -0.10
C ARG A 21 -10.46 7.23 -1.46
N ASP A 22 -9.89 6.07 -1.79
CA ASP A 22 -10.15 5.40 -3.05
C ASP A 22 -11.61 4.89 -3.11
N PRO A 23 -12.42 5.28 -4.12
CA PRO A 23 -13.78 4.76 -4.28
C PRO A 23 -13.80 3.23 -4.47
N GLU A 24 -12.73 2.64 -5.03
CA GLU A 24 -12.60 1.21 -5.25
C GLU A 24 -11.92 0.48 -4.08
N ARG A 25 -11.76 1.12 -2.91
CA ARG A 25 -11.04 0.53 -1.75
C ARG A 25 -11.54 -0.86 -1.33
N LEU A 26 -12.81 -1.18 -1.58
CA LEU A 26 -13.39 -2.48 -1.26
C LEU A 26 -12.75 -3.63 -2.06
N ASN A 27 -12.22 -3.35 -3.27
CA ASN A 27 -11.51 -4.34 -4.09
C ASN A 27 -10.19 -4.81 -3.43
N TYR A 28 -9.65 -4.02 -2.51
CA TYR A 28 -8.44 -4.36 -1.76
C TYR A 28 -8.72 -5.18 -0.50
N SER A 29 -9.99 -5.34 -0.11
CA SER A 29 -10.36 -5.93 1.17
C SER A 29 -10.21 -7.45 1.18
N GLY A 30 -9.67 -7.98 2.29
CA GLY A 30 -9.45 -9.41 2.49
C GLY A 30 -8.18 -9.97 1.85
N SER A 31 -7.27 -9.09 1.41
CA SER A 31 -6.06 -9.42 0.65
C SER A 31 -4.83 -8.74 1.23
N THR A 32 -3.65 -9.32 0.99
CA THR A 32 -2.37 -8.65 1.29
C THR A 32 -1.92 -7.86 0.08
N HIS A 33 -1.51 -6.62 0.29
CA HIS A 33 -1.00 -5.74 -0.78
C HIS A 33 0.42 -5.29 -0.48
N VAL A 34 1.24 -5.20 -1.54
CA VAL A 34 2.62 -4.71 -1.45
C VAL A 34 2.58 -3.18 -1.45
N CYS A 35 3.15 -2.56 -0.41
CA CYS A 35 3.16 -1.10 -0.27
C CYS A 35 3.83 -0.40 -1.46
N ALA A 36 4.91 -0.96 -2.00
CA ALA A 36 5.60 -0.39 -3.18
C ALA A 36 4.70 -0.32 -4.42
N GLU A 37 3.83 -1.31 -4.63
CA GLU A 37 2.91 -1.35 -5.78
C GLU A 37 1.77 -0.35 -5.61
N LEU A 38 1.20 -0.25 -4.40
CA LEU A 38 0.20 0.76 -4.08
C LEU A 38 0.79 2.17 -4.20
N ALA A 39 2.03 2.36 -3.75
CA ALA A 39 2.73 3.62 -3.89
C ALA A 39 2.92 4.01 -5.36
N GLN A 40 3.30 3.06 -6.22
CA GLN A 40 3.40 3.29 -7.67
C GLN A 40 2.04 3.62 -8.28
N ARG A 41 0.98 2.87 -7.93
CA ARG A 41 -0.40 3.12 -8.39
C ARG A 41 -0.90 4.50 -8.01
N TYR A 42 -0.59 4.94 -6.79
CA TYR A 42 -1.06 6.21 -6.25
C TYR A 42 -0.12 7.39 -6.51
N GLY A 43 1.04 7.17 -7.15
CA GLY A 43 2.04 8.22 -7.39
C GLY A 43 2.65 8.76 -6.09
N ILE A 44 2.80 7.91 -5.07
CA ILE A 44 3.38 8.27 -3.78
C ILE A 44 4.86 7.90 -3.81
N ALA A 45 5.72 8.93 -3.76
CA ALA A 45 7.15 8.77 -3.52
C ALA A 45 7.46 8.72 -2.02
N ASP A 46 8.56 8.06 -1.67
CA ASP A 46 9.11 8.02 -0.32
C ASP A 46 9.68 9.40 0.11
N SER A 47 10.10 9.56 1.36
CA SER A 47 10.61 10.85 1.86
C SER A 47 11.89 11.30 1.17
N ASP A 48 12.66 10.37 0.62
CA ASP A 48 13.83 10.62 -0.23
C ASP A 48 13.47 11.01 -1.69
N GLY A 49 12.17 11.13 -2.01
CA GLY A 49 11.67 11.46 -3.36
C GLY A 49 11.74 10.30 -4.37
N LYS A 50 12.25 9.13 -3.95
CA LYS A 50 12.35 7.93 -4.79
C LYS A 50 11.04 7.15 -4.81
N GLN A 51 10.76 6.53 -5.95
CA GLN A 51 9.65 5.59 -6.06
C GLN A 51 10.06 4.24 -5.47
N PRO A 52 9.33 3.68 -4.50
CA PRO A 52 9.59 2.35 -3.98
C PRO A 52 9.47 1.28 -5.06
N VAL A 53 10.45 0.37 -5.13
CA VAL A 53 10.52 -0.75 -6.06
C VAL A 53 9.71 -1.94 -5.52
N SER A 54 8.94 -2.61 -6.39
CA SER A 54 8.31 -3.89 -6.01
C SER A 54 9.31 -5.01 -6.18
N TYR A 55 9.56 -5.79 -5.13
CA TYR A 55 10.40 -6.98 -5.18
C TYR A 55 9.60 -8.26 -5.47
N ARG A 56 8.34 -8.15 -5.90
CA ARG A 56 7.48 -9.30 -6.18
C ARG A 56 8.11 -10.27 -7.19
N GLU A 57 8.78 -9.76 -8.22
CA GLU A 57 9.42 -10.61 -9.24
C GLU A 57 10.68 -11.31 -8.71
N VAL A 58 11.32 -10.77 -7.67
CA VAL A 58 12.57 -11.30 -7.11
C VAL A 58 12.29 -12.28 -5.97
N TRP A 59 11.33 -11.98 -5.10
CA TRP A 59 11.06 -12.74 -3.86
C TRP A 59 9.65 -13.32 -3.78
N GLY A 60 8.83 -13.15 -4.82
CA GLY A 60 7.44 -13.57 -4.83
C GLY A 60 6.51 -12.61 -4.10
N ALA A 61 5.23 -12.98 -4.07
CA ALA A 61 4.17 -12.22 -3.40
C ALA A 61 3.54 -13.05 -2.27
N PRO A 62 3.03 -12.40 -1.21
CA PRO A 62 2.10 -13.06 -0.31
C PRO A 62 0.85 -13.51 -1.08
N GLU A 63 0.19 -14.57 -0.58
CA GLU A 63 -1.00 -15.12 -1.21
C GLU A 63 -2.11 -14.05 -1.29
N ASN A 64 -2.79 -13.98 -2.44
CA ASN A 64 -3.66 -12.86 -2.80
C ASN A 64 -4.87 -12.67 -1.88
N ARG A 65 -5.30 -13.67 -1.09
CA ARG A 65 -6.50 -13.54 -0.26
C ARG A 65 -6.45 -14.42 0.97
N PHE A 66 -6.71 -13.82 2.13
CA PHE A 66 -6.86 -14.56 3.38
C PHE A 66 -8.16 -15.37 3.42
N ILE A 67 -9.17 -14.90 2.70
CA ILE A 67 -10.48 -15.55 2.61
C ILE A 67 -10.73 -15.88 1.13
N LYS A 68 -10.66 -17.15 0.75
CA LYS A 68 -11.11 -17.56 -0.59
C LYS A 68 -12.59 -17.16 -0.73
N PRO A 69 -13.01 -16.45 -1.80
CA PRO A 69 -14.43 -16.21 -1.99
C PRO A 69 -15.12 -17.57 -1.98
N LYS A 70 -16.11 -17.74 -1.10
CA LYS A 70 -17.03 -18.86 -1.23
C LYS A 70 -17.77 -18.60 -2.53
N THR A 71 -17.57 -19.44 -3.55
CA THR A 71 -18.39 -19.38 -4.76
C THR A 71 -19.82 -19.60 -4.33
N ILE A 72 -20.61 -18.52 -4.27
CA ILE A 72 -22.05 -18.63 -4.12
C ILE A 72 -22.55 -18.93 -5.52
N VAL A 73 -22.68 -20.22 -5.82
CA VAL A 73 -23.54 -20.70 -6.91
C VAL A 73 -24.99 -20.69 -6.43
#